data_AF-A0A2A7UQC0-F1
#
_entry.id   AF-A0A2A7UQC0-F1
#
_cell.length_a   1.000
_cell.length_b   1.000
_cell.length_c   1.000
_cell.angle_alpha   90.00
_cell.angle_beta   90.00
_cell.angle_gamma   90.00
#
_symmetry.space_group_name_H-M   'P 1'
#
loop_
_entity.id
_entity.type
_entity.pdbx_description
1 polymer ?
#
loop_
_entity_poly.entity_id
_entity_poly.type
_entity_poly.pdbx_seq_one_letter_code
_entity_poly.pdbx_strand_id
1 'polypeptide(L)'
;MGLYGCSTQVLGSMAAAAMASSQAADSQARAEQQADAERAGDATPMLGQETQASYLQVVAELQRKSLWYAALAHLDALEQRWGVSDTSRLLRADALRQTGQFQDSERLYRTLQSGSQAARAAHGLGLLAAAQGQYREAVAQLQAARRLSPTDALLLNDLGYALLHTPQARDARLPLMQAVQLQPAQRRILSNVAVYLLLFGKDQEAAQWMQQHQMGAPLRQQVFQQAQQLEVLQRAPEPDLPLPLPAAASIPGTTAVAQQGAPS
;
A
#
# COMPACT_ATOMS: atom_id res chain seq x y z
N MET A 1 51.30 -75.20 -10.75
CA MET A 1 50.72 -74.56 -11.95
C MET A 1 49.20 -74.60 -11.80
N GLY A 2 48.55 -73.44 -11.69
CA GLY A 2 47.08 -73.25 -11.60
C GLY A 2 46.51 -73.31 -10.17
N LEU A 3 45.58 -72.46 -9.71
CA LEU A 3 44.74 -71.43 -10.32
C LEU A 3 44.23 -70.43 -9.25
N TYR A 4 43.77 -69.26 -9.74
CA TYR A 4 43.18 -68.11 -9.05
C TYR A 4 41.85 -68.38 -8.32
N GLY A 5 41.52 -67.55 -7.30
CA GLY A 5 40.18 -67.45 -6.70
C GLY A 5 39.91 -66.12 -5.99
N CYS A 6 38.91 -65.38 -6.51
CA CYS A 6 38.08 -64.24 -6.03
C CYS A 6 38.51 -63.38 -4.81
N SER A 7 38.61 -62.05 -4.87
CA SER A 7 37.63 -60.98 -5.22
C SER A 7 36.53 -60.67 -4.18
N THR A 8 36.39 -59.35 -3.94
CA THR A 8 35.21 -58.59 -3.50
C THR A 8 34.70 -58.73 -2.07
N GLN A 9 35.29 -57.99 -1.12
CA GLN A 9 34.59 -57.69 0.16
C GLN A 9 35.14 -56.47 0.92
N VAL A 10 35.32 -55.30 0.28
CA VAL A 10 35.65 -54.06 1.04
C VAL A 10 34.86 -52.81 0.60
N LEU A 11 34.21 -52.80 -0.57
CA LEU A 11 33.52 -51.60 -1.07
C LEU A 11 32.11 -51.35 -0.49
N GLY A 12 31.55 -52.28 0.31
CA GLY A 12 30.18 -52.17 0.84
C GLY A 12 30.03 -51.38 2.15
N SER A 13 31.08 -51.30 2.98
CA SER A 13 30.98 -50.76 4.35
C SER A 13 31.11 -49.24 4.42
N MET A 14 31.87 -48.60 3.53
CA MET A 14 32.05 -47.14 3.55
C MET A 14 30.83 -46.39 3.00
N ALA A 15 30.13 -46.95 2.01
CA ALA A 15 28.91 -46.35 1.47
C ALA A 15 27.75 -46.37 2.49
N ALA A 16 27.63 -47.46 3.26
CA ALA A 16 26.62 -47.58 4.32
C ALA A 16 26.88 -46.60 5.48
N ALA A 17 28.14 -46.41 5.88
CA ALA A 17 28.51 -45.44 6.91
C ALA A 17 28.24 -43.99 6.48
N ALA A 18 28.54 -43.64 5.21
CA ALA A 18 28.28 -42.30 4.69
C ALA A 18 26.77 -41.98 4.57
N MET A 19 25.96 -42.96 4.15
CA MET A 19 24.50 -42.79 4.09
C MET A 19 23.85 -42.68 5.47
N ALA A 20 24.31 -43.46 6.46
CA ALA A 20 23.83 -43.34 7.84
C ALA A 20 24.20 -41.98 8.46
N SER A 21 25.38 -41.45 8.13
CA SER A 21 25.83 -40.13 8.60
C SER A 21 25.01 -38.98 7.98
N SER A 22 24.67 -39.09 6.70
CA SER A 22 23.80 -38.11 6.00
C SER A 22 22.38 -38.12 6.54
N GLN A 23 21.80 -39.30 6.78
CA GLN A 23 20.44 -39.41 7.32
C GLN A 23 20.33 -38.89 8.76
N ALA A 24 21.37 -39.08 9.57
CA ALA A 24 21.42 -38.54 10.93
C ALA A 24 21.49 -37.00 10.92
N ALA A 25 22.31 -36.40 10.05
CA ALA A 25 22.42 -34.95 9.90
C ALA A 25 21.10 -34.32 9.40
N ASP A 26 20.44 -34.94 8.42
CA ASP A 26 19.14 -34.49 7.91
C ASP A 26 18.03 -34.59 8.97
N SER A 27 18.09 -35.62 9.83
CA SER A 27 17.12 -35.77 10.93
C SER A 27 17.30 -34.72 12.02
N GLN A 28 18.55 -34.35 12.33
CA GLN A 28 18.85 -33.28 13.29
C GLN A 28 18.45 -31.91 12.76
N ALA A 29 18.74 -31.61 11.49
CA ALA A 29 18.33 -30.35 10.86
C ALA A 29 16.80 -30.19 10.81
N ARG A 30 16.05 -31.26 10.57
CA ARG A 30 14.58 -31.24 10.62
C ARG A 30 14.04 -31.07 12.03
N ALA A 31 14.67 -31.71 13.02
CA ALA A 31 14.30 -31.56 14.42
C ALA A 31 14.57 -30.14 14.94
N GLU A 32 15.69 -29.52 14.53
CA GLU A 32 16.01 -28.12 14.84
C GLU A 32 15.01 -27.16 14.17
N GLN A 33 14.68 -27.36 12.89
CA GLN A 33 13.67 -26.56 12.19
C GLN A 33 12.27 -26.70 12.80
N GLN A 34 11.88 -27.90 13.25
CA GLN A 34 10.61 -28.10 13.96
C GLN A 34 10.62 -27.46 15.34
N ALA A 35 11.71 -27.58 16.10
CA ALA A 35 11.84 -26.94 17.41
C ALA A 35 11.85 -25.40 17.31
N ASP A 36 12.44 -24.84 16.26
CA ASP A 36 12.41 -23.40 16.00
C ASP A 36 11.05 -22.92 15.48
N ALA A 37 10.34 -23.73 14.69
CA ALA A 37 8.96 -23.46 14.30
C ALA A 37 7.99 -23.54 15.49
N GLU A 38 8.19 -24.50 16.41
CA GLU A 38 7.44 -24.62 17.65
C GLU A 38 7.76 -23.45 18.60
N ARG A 39 9.03 -23.06 18.77
CA ARG A 39 9.39 -21.84 19.52
C ARG A 39 8.84 -20.57 18.89
N ALA A 40 8.72 -20.51 17.56
CA ALA A 40 8.13 -19.36 16.87
C ALA A 40 6.60 -19.34 16.98
N GLY A 41 5.95 -20.51 17.02
CA GLY A 41 4.53 -20.66 17.27
C GLY A 41 4.14 -20.43 18.74
N ASP A 42 5.06 -20.71 19.65
CA ASP A 42 4.88 -20.63 21.11
C ASP A 42 5.65 -19.45 21.74
N ALA A 43 6.13 -18.51 20.91
CA ALA A 43 6.70 -17.23 21.34
C ALA A 43 5.59 -16.31 21.89
N THR A 44 4.85 -16.79 22.88
CA THR A 44 4.13 -15.95 23.82
C THR A 44 5.21 -15.29 24.70
N PRO A 45 5.39 -13.96 24.64
CA PRO A 45 6.40 -13.30 25.46
C PRO A 45 6.13 -13.60 26.94
N MET A 46 7.17 -14.04 27.67
CA MET A 46 7.09 -14.35 29.09
C MET A 46 6.40 -13.23 29.88
N LEU A 47 5.28 -13.59 30.51
CA LEU A 47 4.31 -12.77 31.23
C LEU A 47 4.92 -12.04 32.44
N GLY A 48 5.52 -10.88 32.21
CA GLY A 48 5.46 -9.76 33.14
C GLY A 48 4.18 -8.97 32.84
N GLN A 49 3.10 -9.21 33.60
CA GLN A 49 1.78 -8.59 33.47
C GLN A 49 1.41 -8.19 32.02
N GLU A 50 1.01 -9.16 31.19
CA GLU A 50 0.51 -8.85 29.85
C GLU A 50 -0.69 -7.90 29.93
N THR A 51 -0.46 -6.65 29.57
CA THR A 51 -1.51 -5.64 29.48
C THR A 51 -2.00 -5.58 28.04
N GLN A 52 -3.25 -5.16 27.84
CA GLN A 52 -3.76 -4.86 26.50
C GLN A 52 -2.84 -3.87 25.76
N ALA A 53 -2.28 -2.90 26.49
CA ALA A 53 -1.36 -1.91 25.94
C ALA A 53 -0.05 -2.54 25.43
N SER A 54 0.56 -3.46 26.18
CA SER A 54 1.79 -4.15 25.72
C SER A 54 1.52 -5.06 24.51
N TYR A 55 0.35 -5.71 24.46
CA TYR A 55 -0.02 -6.54 23.32
C TYR A 55 -0.31 -5.72 22.05
N LEU A 56 -0.87 -4.52 22.17
CA LEU A 56 -1.01 -3.58 21.04
C LEU A 56 0.35 -3.18 20.45
N GLN A 57 1.42 -3.10 21.26
CA GLN A 57 2.78 -2.85 20.76
C GLN A 57 3.30 -4.01 19.91
N VAL A 58 2.96 -5.25 20.26
CA VAL A 58 3.30 -6.43 19.45
C VAL A 58 2.64 -6.32 18.08
N VAL A 59 1.35 -5.98 18.02
CA VAL A 59 0.63 -5.76 16.75
C VAL A 59 1.28 -4.63 15.94
N ALA A 60 1.62 -3.51 16.57
CA ALA A 60 2.27 -2.39 15.90
C ALA A 60 3.65 -2.77 15.32
N GLU A 61 4.43 -3.60 16.03
CA GLU A 61 5.72 -4.09 15.54
C GLU A 61 5.57 -5.04 14.35
N LEU A 62 4.55 -5.91 14.36
CA LEU A 62 4.22 -6.75 13.20
C LEU A 62 3.90 -5.90 11.98
N GLN A 63 3.10 -4.84 12.14
CA GLN A 63 2.78 -3.90 11.07
C GLN A 63 4.02 -3.16 10.55
N ARG A 64 4.92 -2.74 11.44
CA ARG A 64 6.20 -2.10 11.05
C ARG A 64 7.06 -3.04 10.19
N LYS A 65 7.01 -4.34 10.47
CA LYS A 65 7.65 -5.42 9.69
C LYS A 65 6.83 -5.84 8.46
N SER A 66 5.69 -5.19 8.18
CA SER A 66 4.76 -5.53 7.10
C SER A 66 4.17 -6.94 7.19
N LEU A 67 4.11 -7.52 8.40
CA LEU A 67 3.50 -8.82 8.67
C LEU A 67 1.98 -8.66 8.93
N TRP A 68 1.26 -8.20 7.92
CA TRP A 68 -0.14 -7.77 8.05
C TRP A 68 -1.11 -8.90 8.43
N TYR A 69 -0.93 -10.10 7.87
CA TYR A 69 -1.76 -11.27 8.21
C TYR A 69 -1.52 -11.75 9.64
N ALA A 70 -0.26 -11.75 10.10
CA ALA A 70 0.06 -12.04 11.50
C ALA A 70 -0.58 -10.99 12.43
N ALA A 71 -0.49 -9.71 12.06
CA ALA A 71 -1.12 -8.64 12.82
C ALA A 71 -2.64 -8.85 12.97
N LEU A 72 -3.34 -9.31 11.92
CA LEU A 72 -4.77 -9.64 12.00
C LEU A 72 -5.05 -10.78 12.98
N ALA A 73 -4.28 -11.87 12.92
CA ALA A 73 -4.45 -12.99 13.85
C ALA A 73 -4.20 -12.57 15.32
N HIS A 74 -3.17 -11.75 15.56
CA HIS A 74 -2.92 -11.19 16.89
C HIS A 74 -4.02 -10.22 17.35
N LEU A 75 -4.63 -9.47 16.43
CA LEU A 75 -5.78 -8.63 16.74
C LEU A 75 -7.02 -9.45 17.10
N ASP A 76 -7.26 -10.59 16.44
CA ASP A 76 -8.34 -11.51 16.83
C ASP A 76 -8.13 -12.01 18.27
N ALA A 77 -6.92 -12.47 18.60
CA ALA A 77 -6.60 -12.93 19.96
C ALA A 77 -6.69 -11.81 21.02
N LEU A 78 -6.20 -10.61 20.69
CA LEU A 78 -6.27 -9.44 21.56
C LEU A 78 -7.72 -9.06 21.87
N GLU A 79 -8.57 -9.01 20.85
CA GLU A 79 -9.95 -8.55 20.98
C GLU A 79 -10.83 -9.59 21.68
N GLN A 80 -10.53 -10.89 21.55
CA GLN A 80 -11.17 -11.94 22.35
C GLN A 80 -10.85 -11.80 23.84
N ARG A 81 -9.61 -11.43 24.19
CA ARG A 81 -9.16 -11.38 25.58
C ARG A 81 -9.54 -10.09 26.30
N TRP A 82 -9.42 -8.95 25.63
CA TRP A 82 -9.57 -7.63 26.25
C TRP A 82 -10.67 -6.76 25.61
N GLY A 83 -11.37 -7.27 24.60
CA GLY A 83 -12.38 -6.52 23.86
C GLY A 83 -11.79 -5.57 22.81
N VAL A 84 -12.68 -4.99 22.00
CA VAL A 84 -12.33 -4.05 20.94
C VAL A 84 -12.08 -2.66 21.53
N SER A 85 -10.97 -2.04 21.15
CA SER A 85 -10.62 -0.66 21.47
C SER A 85 -10.51 0.18 20.19
N ASP A 86 -10.53 1.51 20.30
CA ASP A 86 -10.32 2.37 19.13
C ASP A 86 -8.95 2.14 18.48
N THR A 87 -7.92 1.87 19.30
CA THR A 87 -6.58 1.54 18.82
C THR A 87 -6.54 0.18 18.12
N SER A 88 -7.15 -0.87 18.68
CA SER A 88 -7.20 -2.18 18.01
C SER A 88 -7.99 -2.10 16.70
N ARG A 89 -9.11 -1.37 16.69
CA ARG A 89 -9.92 -1.12 15.50
C ARG A 89 -9.12 -0.41 14.41
N LEU A 90 -8.33 0.59 14.78
CA LEU A 90 -7.48 1.31 13.84
C LEU A 90 -6.38 0.42 13.27
N LEU A 91 -5.69 -0.35 14.11
CA LEU A 91 -4.65 -1.28 13.67
C LEU A 91 -5.26 -2.37 12.76
N ARG A 92 -6.47 -2.86 13.05
CA ARG A 92 -7.20 -3.78 12.17
C ARG A 92 -7.51 -3.13 10.83
N ALA A 93 -8.01 -1.89 10.83
CA ALA A 93 -8.27 -1.14 9.60
C ALA A 93 -7.00 -0.98 8.74
N ASP A 94 -5.87 -0.66 9.37
CA ASP A 94 -4.56 -0.54 8.72
C ASP A 94 -4.14 -1.88 8.08
N ALA A 95 -4.27 -2.99 8.81
CA ALA A 95 -3.92 -4.32 8.30
C ALA A 95 -4.84 -4.75 7.15
N LEU A 96 -6.16 -4.59 7.29
CA LEU A 96 -7.14 -4.90 6.23
C LEU A 96 -6.89 -4.11 4.95
N ARG A 97 -6.47 -2.84 5.07
CA ARG A 97 -6.08 -2.03 3.90
C ARG A 97 -4.88 -2.63 3.18
N GLN A 98 -3.89 -3.12 3.93
CA GLN A 98 -2.66 -3.68 3.36
C GLN A 98 -2.86 -5.07 2.76
N THR A 99 -3.83 -5.82 3.26
CA THR A 99 -4.18 -7.16 2.75
C THR A 99 -5.26 -7.12 1.66
N GLY A 100 -5.77 -5.94 1.29
CA GLY A 100 -6.71 -5.74 0.17
C GLY A 100 -8.19 -5.86 0.54
N GLN A 101 -8.53 -6.01 1.82
CA GLN A 101 -9.92 -6.02 2.30
C GLN A 101 -10.42 -4.57 2.48
N PHE A 102 -10.49 -3.83 1.37
CA PHE A 102 -10.72 -2.38 1.37
C PHE A 102 -12.06 -1.98 1.97
N GLN A 103 -13.14 -2.70 1.68
CA GLN A 103 -14.47 -2.39 2.19
C GLN A 103 -14.54 -2.53 3.73
N ASP A 104 -13.94 -3.58 4.27
CA ASP A 104 -13.91 -3.80 5.71
C ASP A 104 -13.05 -2.74 6.41
N SER A 105 -11.88 -2.43 5.83
CA SER A 105 -11.00 -1.36 6.30
C SER A 105 -11.72 0.01 6.34
N GLU A 106 -12.41 0.36 5.25
CA GLU A 106 -13.16 1.60 5.13
C GLU A 106 -14.25 1.72 6.21
N ARG A 107 -15.04 0.65 6.43
CA ARG A 107 -16.05 0.63 7.50
C ARG A 107 -15.42 0.93 8.85
N LEU A 108 -14.29 0.31 9.18
CA LEU A 108 -13.62 0.53 10.45
C LEU A 108 -13.09 1.97 10.59
N TYR A 109 -12.41 2.51 9.58
CA TYR A 109 -11.94 3.90 9.65
C TYR A 109 -13.09 4.88 9.81
N ARG A 110 -14.25 4.66 9.15
CA ARG A 110 -15.41 5.55 9.28
C ARG A 110 -15.93 5.64 10.71
N THR A 111 -15.81 4.59 11.51
CA THR A 111 -16.19 4.61 12.95
C THR A 111 -15.22 5.39 13.83
N LEU A 112 -14.03 5.72 13.32
CA LEU A 112 -12.94 6.36 14.06
C LEU A 112 -12.73 7.83 13.68
N GLN A 113 -13.67 8.44 12.95
CA GLN A 113 -13.56 9.84 12.47
C GLN A 113 -13.71 10.91 13.57
N SER A 114 -13.92 10.50 14.82
CA SER A 114 -13.99 11.37 16.00
C SER A 114 -13.06 10.86 17.10
N GLY A 115 -12.66 11.74 18.02
CA GLY A 115 -11.81 11.38 19.14
C GLY A 115 -10.31 11.30 18.78
N SER A 116 -9.55 10.55 19.58
CA SER A 116 -8.08 10.55 19.52
C SER A 116 -7.51 9.91 18.25
N GLN A 117 -8.27 9.03 17.58
CA GLN A 117 -7.83 8.36 16.34
C GLN A 117 -8.31 9.05 15.06
N ALA A 118 -9.05 10.16 15.16
CA ALA A 118 -9.65 10.86 14.01
C ALA A 118 -8.64 11.23 12.92
N ALA A 119 -7.46 11.71 13.31
CA ALA A 119 -6.41 12.06 12.36
C ALA A 119 -5.94 10.85 11.53
N ARG A 120 -5.63 9.74 12.22
CA ARG A 120 -5.14 8.51 11.59
C ARG A 120 -6.22 7.82 10.77
N ALA A 121 -7.48 7.86 11.23
CA ALA A 121 -8.60 7.34 10.49
C ALA A 121 -8.85 8.10 9.18
N ALA A 122 -8.84 9.43 9.22
CA ALA A 122 -8.93 10.27 8.02
C ALA A 122 -7.75 10.03 7.07
N HIS A 123 -6.53 9.87 7.59
CA HIS A 123 -5.36 9.48 6.78
C HIS A 123 -5.57 8.13 6.09
N GLY A 124 -6.05 7.13 6.83
CA GLY A 124 -6.36 5.80 6.31
C GLY A 124 -7.42 5.81 5.19
N LEU A 125 -8.50 6.58 5.36
CA LEU A 125 -9.51 6.80 4.31
C LEU A 125 -8.91 7.47 3.07
N GLY A 126 -8.03 8.46 3.27
CA GLY A 126 -7.31 9.11 2.17
C GLY A 126 -6.42 8.14 1.40
N LEU A 127 -5.72 7.23 2.09
CA LEU A 127 -4.92 6.19 1.46
C LEU A 127 -5.75 5.15 0.70
N LEU A 128 -6.93 4.77 1.22
CA LEU A 128 -7.87 3.90 0.51
C LEU A 128 -8.36 4.56 -0.79
N ALA A 129 -8.80 5.82 -0.71
CA ALA A 129 -9.26 6.57 -1.88
C ALA A 129 -8.14 6.69 -2.93
N ALA A 130 -6.90 6.98 -2.50
CA ALA A 130 -5.75 7.03 -3.41
C ALA A 130 -5.48 5.66 -4.08
N ALA A 131 -5.57 4.55 -3.33
CA ALA A 131 -5.39 3.20 -3.88
C ALA A 131 -6.47 2.83 -4.92
N GLN A 132 -7.65 3.45 -4.84
CA GLN A 132 -8.74 3.29 -5.81
C GLN A 132 -8.67 4.32 -6.96
N GLY A 133 -7.63 5.16 -7.02
CA GLY A 133 -7.49 6.23 -8.02
C GLY A 133 -8.39 7.45 -7.78
N GLN A 134 -9.10 7.51 -6.65
CA GLN A 134 -10.01 8.60 -6.29
C GLN A 134 -9.25 9.75 -5.63
N TYR A 135 -8.30 10.35 -6.37
CA TYR A 135 -7.35 11.31 -5.81
C TYR A 135 -7.99 12.59 -5.25
N ARG A 136 -9.13 13.04 -5.78
CA ARG A 136 -9.87 14.20 -5.22
C ARG A 136 -10.40 13.91 -3.82
N GLU A 137 -10.95 12.72 -3.60
CA GLU A 137 -11.41 12.29 -2.27
C GLU A 137 -10.22 12.06 -1.34
N ALA A 138 -9.14 11.47 -1.84
CA ALA A 138 -7.90 11.32 -1.09
C ALA A 138 -7.39 12.67 -0.55
N VAL A 139 -7.34 13.70 -1.40
CA VAL A 139 -6.98 15.07 -0.98
C VAL A 139 -7.89 15.58 0.12
N ALA A 140 -9.21 15.42 0.00
CA ALA A 140 -10.15 15.89 1.03
C ALA A 140 -9.91 15.22 2.40
N GLN A 141 -9.73 13.89 2.41
CA GLN A 141 -9.48 13.11 3.62
C GLN A 141 -8.11 13.43 4.23
N LEU A 142 -7.06 13.55 3.40
CA LEU A 142 -5.71 13.89 3.84
C LEU A 142 -5.63 15.33 4.37
N GLN A 143 -6.39 16.27 3.80
CA GLN A 143 -6.51 17.62 4.33
C GLN A 143 -7.22 17.62 5.70
N ALA A 144 -8.23 16.77 5.89
CA ALA A 144 -8.87 16.60 7.20
C ALA A 144 -7.90 16.04 8.24
N ALA A 145 -7.14 15.01 7.87
CA ALA A 145 -6.10 14.43 8.71
C ALA A 145 -5.03 15.48 9.08
N ARG A 146 -4.57 16.30 8.11
CA ARG A 146 -3.57 17.36 8.31
C ARG A 146 -4.01 18.41 9.33
N ARG A 147 -5.30 18.75 9.39
CA ARG A 147 -5.81 19.71 10.38
C ARG A 147 -5.62 19.22 11.81
N LEU A 148 -5.62 17.90 12.01
CA LEU A 148 -5.49 17.26 13.31
C LEU A 148 -4.04 16.86 13.63
N SER A 149 -3.24 16.54 12.61
CA SER A 149 -1.82 16.18 12.74
C SER A 149 -0.96 16.95 11.72
N PRO A 150 -0.69 18.25 11.96
CA PRO A 150 -0.05 19.13 10.97
C PRO A 150 1.46 18.86 10.78
N THR A 151 2.10 18.09 11.67
CA THR A 151 3.54 17.80 11.65
C THR A 151 3.86 16.35 11.29
N ASP A 152 2.87 15.57 10.85
CA ASP A 152 3.10 14.22 10.35
C ASP A 152 3.67 14.27 8.92
N ALA A 153 4.96 13.99 8.79
CA ALA A 153 5.69 14.05 7.53
C ALA A 153 5.16 13.06 6.47
N LEU A 154 4.72 11.86 6.89
CA LEU A 154 4.21 10.85 5.96
C LEU A 154 2.82 11.25 5.44
N LEU A 155 1.97 11.76 6.31
CA LEU A 155 0.67 12.33 5.94
C LEU A 155 0.83 13.50 4.96
N LEU A 156 1.75 14.43 5.24
CA LEU A 156 2.03 15.57 4.35
C LEU A 156 2.56 15.09 2.99
N ASN A 157 3.44 14.09 2.99
CA ASN A 157 3.91 13.46 1.76
C ASN A 157 2.76 12.83 0.96
N ASP A 158 1.87 12.10 1.61
CA ASP A 158 0.75 11.43 0.95
C ASP A 158 -0.26 12.45 0.41
N LEU A 159 -0.47 13.58 1.11
CA LEU A 159 -1.25 14.71 0.61
C LEU A 159 -0.60 15.32 -0.65
N GLY A 160 0.71 15.55 -0.60
CA GLY A 160 1.46 16.04 -1.76
C GLY A 160 1.37 15.10 -2.95
N TYR A 161 1.54 13.79 -2.72
CA TYR A 161 1.37 12.76 -3.74
C TYR A 161 -0.05 12.77 -4.34
N ALA A 162 -1.09 12.79 -3.50
CA ALA A 162 -2.47 12.85 -3.99
C ALA A 162 -2.73 14.11 -4.82
N LEU A 163 -2.20 15.27 -4.40
CA LEU A 163 -2.31 16.53 -5.15
C LEU A 163 -1.67 16.44 -6.54
N LEU A 164 -0.50 15.80 -6.67
CA LEU A 164 0.19 15.60 -7.96
C LEU A 164 -0.69 14.85 -8.99
N HIS A 165 -1.60 14.01 -8.53
CA HIS A 165 -2.56 13.26 -9.36
C HIS A 165 -3.86 14.02 -9.66
N THR A 166 -3.93 15.31 -9.34
CA THR A 166 -5.12 16.14 -9.58
C THR A 166 -4.75 17.41 -10.34
N PRO A 167 -5.74 18.17 -10.88
CA PRO A 167 -5.50 19.50 -11.43
C PRO A 167 -4.88 20.50 -10.43
N GLN A 168 -4.87 20.18 -9.13
CA GLN A 168 -4.29 20.98 -8.06
C GLN A 168 -2.80 20.64 -7.82
N ALA A 169 -2.12 19.98 -8.76
CA ALA A 169 -0.74 19.53 -8.60
C ALA A 169 0.26 20.63 -8.16
N ARG A 170 0.01 21.89 -8.50
CA ARG A 170 0.85 23.03 -8.04
C ARG A 170 0.82 23.20 -6.51
N ASP A 171 -0.30 22.87 -5.87
CA ASP A 171 -0.46 22.98 -4.42
C ASP A 171 0.33 21.91 -3.65
N ALA A 172 0.81 20.86 -4.35
CA ALA A 172 1.65 19.82 -3.76
C ALA A 172 2.97 20.36 -3.21
N ARG A 173 3.44 21.52 -3.69
CA ARG A 173 4.72 22.12 -3.28
C ARG A 173 4.83 22.26 -1.77
N LEU A 174 3.86 22.92 -1.14
CA LEU A 174 3.91 23.23 0.29
C LEU A 174 4.00 21.96 1.16
N PRO A 175 3.07 20.99 1.07
CA PRO A 175 3.13 19.79 1.90
C PRO A 175 4.37 18.92 1.61
N LEU A 176 4.84 18.82 0.37
CA LEU A 176 6.07 18.07 0.05
C LEU A 176 7.32 18.71 0.65
N MET A 177 7.42 20.04 0.62
CA MET A 177 8.55 20.76 1.22
C MET A 177 8.54 20.67 2.75
N GLN A 178 7.36 20.71 3.37
CA GLN A 178 7.23 20.47 4.81
C GLN A 178 7.64 19.04 5.16
N ALA A 179 7.15 18.05 4.41
CA ALA A 179 7.45 16.64 4.64
C ALA A 179 8.95 16.35 4.59
N VAL A 180 9.68 16.90 3.61
CA VAL A 180 11.13 16.66 3.50
C VAL A 180 11.94 17.39 4.57
N GLN A 181 11.49 18.56 5.05
CA GLN A 181 12.15 19.22 6.18
C GLN A 181 11.95 18.46 7.49
N LEU A 182 10.78 17.82 7.67
CA LEU A 182 10.49 17.01 8.85
C LEU A 182 11.21 15.67 8.83
N GLN A 183 11.37 15.05 7.65
CA GLN A 183 12.06 13.76 7.48
C GLN A 183 12.98 13.76 6.24
N PRO A 184 14.19 14.36 6.34
CA PRO A 184 15.07 14.59 5.19
C PRO A 184 15.72 13.33 4.60
N ALA A 185 15.63 12.18 5.27
CA ALA A 185 16.18 10.91 4.80
C ALA A 185 15.12 9.93 4.28
N GLN A 186 13.84 10.29 4.33
CA GLN A 186 12.75 9.35 3.99
C GLN A 186 12.62 9.19 2.47
N ARG A 187 13.06 8.04 1.95
CA ARG A 187 13.14 7.76 0.49
C ARG A 187 11.86 8.09 -0.30
N ARG A 188 10.68 7.77 0.24
CA ARG A 188 9.40 8.06 -0.43
C ARG A 188 9.18 9.58 -0.61
N ILE A 189 9.49 10.36 0.42
CA ILE A 189 9.38 11.83 0.39
C ILE A 189 10.35 12.40 -0.63
N LEU A 190 11.61 11.96 -0.58
CA LEU A 190 12.64 12.41 -1.52
C LEU A 190 12.25 12.14 -2.98
N SER A 191 11.65 10.97 -3.25
CA SER A 191 11.17 10.59 -4.58
C SER A 191 10.01 11.47 -5.05
N ASN A 192 9.03 11.73 -4.19
CA ASN A 192 7.89 12.59 -4.53
C ASN A 192 8.29 14.06 -4.76
N VAL A 193 9.32 14.56 -4.05
CA VAL A 193 9.91 15.87 -4.35
C VAL A 193 10.53 15.88 -5.75
N ALA A 194 11.28 14.85 -6.11
CA ALA A 194 11.90 14.75 -7.44
C ALA A 194 10.83 14.67 -8.55
N VAL A 195 9.75 13.90 -8.34
CA VAL A 195 8.60 13.84 -9.25
C VAL A 195 7.95 15.21 -9.42
N TYR A 196 7.74 15.95 -8.32
CA TYR A 196 7.21 17.32 -8.38
C TYR A 196 8.11 18.23 -9.21
N LEU A 197 9.44 18.18 -9.03
CA LEU A 197 10.38 19.01 -9.79
C LEU A 197 10.30 18.71 -11.29
N LEU A 198 10.30 17.44 -11.68
CA LEU A 198 10.19 17.02 -13.09
C LEU A 198 8.86 17.45 -13.72
N LEU A 199 7.74 17.24 -13.02
CA LEU A 199 6.41 17.60 -13.51
C LEU A 199 6.29 19.09 -13.87
N PHE A 200 7.02 19.95 -13.16
CA PHE A 200 7.04 21.40 -13.39
C PHE A 200 8.26 21.88 -14.19
N GLY A 201 8.91 20.99 -14.94
CA GLY A 201 9.98 21.32 -15.90
C GLY A 201 11.31 21.74 -15.26
N LYS A 202 11.53 21.41 -13.99
CA LYS A 202 12.75 21.75 -13.24
C LYS A 202 13.77 20.61 -13.29
N ASP A 203 14.08 20.14 -14.50
CA ASP A 203 14.88 18.92 -14.71
C ASP A 203 16.28 19.00 -14.09
N GLN A 204 16.92 20.17 -14.20
CA GLN A 204 18.24 20.43 -13.58
C GLN A 204 18.18 20.36 -12.05
N GLU A 205 17.16 20.96 -11.43
CA GLU A 205 16.95 20.90 -9.97
C GLU A 205 16.66 19.46 -9.54
N ALA A 206 15.84 18.72 -10.29
CA ALA A 206 15.53 17.32 -10.01
C ALA A 206 16.77 16.43 -10.08
N ALA A 207 17.63 16.61 -11.09
CA ALA A 207 18.87 15.86 -11.22
C ALA A 207 19.83 16.12 -10.06
N GLN A 208 20.03 17.40 -9.69
CA GLN A 208 20.85 17.78 -8.54
C GLN A 208 20.28 17.22 -7.23
N TRP A 209 18.97 17.30 -7.04
CA TRP A 209 18.27 16.75 -5.90
C TRP A 209 18.50 15.24 -5.75
N MET A 210 18.27 14.47 -6.83
CA MET A 210 18.49 13.03 -6.83
C MET A 210 19.96 12.65 -6.57
N GLN A 211 20.91 13.46 -7.05
CA GLN A 211 22.33 13.27 -6.80
C GLN A 211 22.71 13.56 -5.34
N GLN A 212 22.27 14.70 -4.79
CA GLN A 212 22.54 15.11 -3.40
C GLN A 212 22.02 14.08 -2.40
N HIS A 213 20.84 13.53 -2.67
CA HIS A 213 20.21 12.50 -1.85
C HIS A 213 20.61 11.06 -2.24
N GLN A 214 21.63 10.91 -3.09
CA GLN A 214 22.25 9.61 -3.43
C GLN A 214 21.23 8.57 -3.92
N MET A 215 20.22 9.00 -4.68
CA MET A 215 19.22 8.09 -5.23
C MET A 215 19.86 7.17 -6.25
N GLY A 216 19.78 5.85 -6.04
CA GLY A 216 20.30 4.85 -6.97
C GLY A 216 19.57 4.85 -8.33
N ALA A 217 20.21 4.28 -9.35
CA ALA A 217 19.67 4.24 -10.71
C ALA A 217 18.24 3.67 -10.81
N PRO A 218 17.88 2.56 -10.12
CA PRO A 218 16.51 2.03 -10.17
C PRO A 218 15.47 3.03 -9.63
N LEU A 219 15.80 3.74 -8.54
CA LEU A 219 14.89 4.71 -7.94
C LEU A 219 14.73 5.95 -8.82
N ARG A 220 15.81 6.44 -9.42
CA ARG A 220 15.75 7.55 -10.39
C ARG A 220 14.87 7.20 -11.59
N GLN A 221 15.01 5.98 -12.11
CA GLN A 221 14.17 5.49 -13.20
C GLN A 221 12.67 5.48 -12.81
N GLN A 222 12.34 5.00 -11.61
CA GLN A 222 10.96 5.04 -11.10
C GLN A 222 10.42 6.47 -11.02
N VAL A 223 11.23 7.41 -10.52
CA VAL A 223 10.88 8.84 -10.45
C VAL A 223 10.55 9.40 -11.84
N PHE A 224 11.40 9.14 -12.85
CA PHE A 224 11.14 9.59 -14.22
C PHE A 224 9.87 8.97 -14.81
N GLN A 225 9.66 7.66 -14.63
CA GLN A 225 8.47 6.97 -15.11
C GLN A 225 7.20 7.53 -14.49
N GLN A 226 7.21 7.79 -13.19
CA GLN A 226 6.07 8.35 -12.47
C GLN A 226 5.76 9.79 -12.94
N ALA A 227 6.78 10.64 -13.11
CA ALA A 227 6.60 11.99 -13.62
C ALA A 227 5.98 12.00 -15.04
N GLN A 228 6.45 11.12 -15.92
CA GLN A 228 5.91 10.99 -17.28
C GLN A 228 4.43 10.55 -17.28
N GLN A 229 4.06 9.59 -16.44
CA GLN A 229 2.66 9.15 -16.30
C GLN A 229 1.76 10.30 -15.86
N LEU A 230 2.22 11.12 -14.90
CA LEU A 230 1.49 12.28 -14.41
C LEU A 230 1.39 13.40 -15.45
N GLU A 231 2.44 13.64 -16.23
CA GLU A 231 2.44 14.63 -17.29
C GLU A 231 1.38 14.30 -18.35
N VAL A 232 1.24 13.02 -18.74
CA VAL A 232 0.17 12.57 -19.65
C VAL A 232 -1.21 12.85 -19.07
N LEU A 233 -1.43 12.57 -17.79
CA LEU A 233 -2.72 12.84 -17.12
C LEU A 233 -3.04 14.34 -17.04
N GLN A 234 -2.02 15.19 -16.95
CA GLN A 234 -2.19 16.65 -16.87
C GLN A 234 -2.24 17.33 -18.23
N ARG A 235 -1.73 16.69 -19.30
CA ARG A 235 -1.80 17.16 -20.69
C ARG A 235 -2.94 16.54 -21.50
N ALA A 236 -3.63 15.52 -21.01
CA ALA A 236 -4.72 14.90 -21.73
C ALA A 236 -5.80 15.95 -22.06
N PRO A 237 -6.12 16.19 -23.35
CA PRO A 237 -7.34 16.92 -23.68
C PRO A 237 -8.53 16.12 -23.14
N GLU A 238 -9.59 16.81 -22.70
CA GLU A 238 -10.86 16.13 -22.39
C GLU A 238 -11.21 15.15 -23.52
N PRO A 239 -11.74 13.96 -23.20
CA PRO A 239 -12.31 13.12 -24.25
C PRO A 239 -13.33 13.97 -25.00
N ASP A 240 -13.15 14.09 -26.31
CA ASP A 240 -14.05 14.81 -27.23
C ASP A 240 -15.37 14.04 -27.29
N LEU A 241 -16.15 14.15 -26.20
CA LEU A 241 -17.51 13.66 -26.10
C LEU A 241 -18.35 14.68 -26.85
N PRO A 242 -19.03 14.29 -27.95
CA PRO A 242 -19.88 15.23 -28.68
C PRO A 242 -20.89 15.83 -27.70
N LEU A 243 -20.91 17.16 -27.63
CA LEU A 243 -21.90 17.91 -26.86
C LEU A 243 -23.30 17.39 -27.22
N PRO A 244 -24.18 17.14 -26.25
CA PRO A 244 -25.56 16.76 -26.55
C PRO A 244 -26.15 17.85 -27.44
N LEU A 245 -26.59 17.45 -28.64
CA LEU A 245 -27.22 18.36 -29.60
C LEU A 245 -28.32 19.14 -28.87
N PRO A 246 -28.41 20.47 -29.04
CA PRO A 246 -29.50 21.23 -28.48
C PRO A 246 -30.80 20.62 -29.02
N ALA A 247 -31.74 20.31 -28.11
CA ALA A 247 -33.07 19.88 -28.50
C ALA A 247 -33.63 20.93 -29.46
N ALA A 248 -33.72 20.56 -30.74
CA ALA A 248 -34.32 21.39 -31.76
C ALA A 248 -35.81 21.52 -31.40
N ALA A 249 -36.13 22.60 -30.68
CA ALA A 249 -37.47 23.13 -30.68
C ALA A 249 -37.78 23.55 -32.11
N SER A 250 -38.55 22.73 -32.82
CA SER A 250 -39.55 23.10 -33.84
C SER A 250 -40.07 21.82 -34.51
N ILE A 251 -41.22 21.32 -34.07
CA ILE A 251 -42.13 20.59 -34.96
C ILE A 251 -43.15 21.62 -35.44
N PRO A 252 -43.11 22.04 -36.72
CA PRO A 252 -44.28 22.60 -37.37
C PRO A 252 -44.74 21.70 -38.52
N GLY A 253 -46.04 21.40 -38.52
CA GLY A 253 -46.78 21.12 -39.75
C GLY A 253 -47.13 19.66 -40.01
N THR A 254 -48.15 19.14 -39.32
CA THR A 254 -49.02 18.11 -39.90
C THR A 254 -50.22 18.83 -40.54
N THR A 255 -50.17 19.00 -41.85
CA THR A 255 -51.32 19.27 -42.75
C THR A 255 -50.80 18.96 -44.15
N ALA A 256 -51.43 18.18 -45.02
CA ALA A 256 -52.84 17.83 -45.14
C ALA A 256 -52.99 16.55 -45.98
N VAL A 257 -54.06 15.79 -45.71
CA VAL A 257 -54.73 14.95 -46.71
C VAL A 257 -56.08 15.59 -46.97
N ALA A 258 -56.27 16.11 -48.18
CA ALA A 258 -57.58 16.48 -48.70
C ALA A 258 -57.58 16.31 -50.23
N GLN A 259 -58.40 15.36 -50.71
CA GLN A 259 -59.13 15.40 -51.99
C GLN A 259 -60.09 14.19 -51.97
N GLN A 260 -61.37 14.41 -51.65
CA GLN A 260 -62.48 14.75 -52.56
C GLN A 260 -62.96 13.56 -53.40
N GLY A 261 -64.19 13.12 -53.12
CA GLY A 261 -64.94 12.13 -53.89
C GLY A 261 -66.44 12.18 -53.59
N ALA A 262 -67.16 13.06 -54.29
CA ALA A 262 -68.60 13.04 -54.63
C ALA A 262 -68.79 14.12 -55.71
N PRO A 263 -69.62 13.97 -56.77
CA PRO A 263 -71.03 13.49 -56.78
C PRO A 263 -71.26 12.38 -57.85
N SER A 264 -72.42 11.71 -58.02
CA SER A 264 -73.85 12.07 -57.94
C SER A 264 -74.70 10.92 -57.41
#